data_AF-A0A6J7KRW1-F1
#
_entry.id   AF-A0A6J7KRW1-F1
#
_cell.length_a   1.000
_cell.length_b   1.000
_cell.length_c   1.000
_cell.angle_alpha   90.00
_cell.angle_beta   90.00
_cell.angle_gamma   90.00
#
_symmetry.space_group_name_H-M   'P 1'
#
loop_
_entity.id
_entity.type
_entity.pdbx_description
1 polymer ?
#
loop_
_entity_poly.entity_id
_entity_poly.type
_entity_poly.pdbx_seq_one_letter_code
_entity_poly.pdbx_strand_id
1 'polypeptide(L)'
;MPPPDENTAVDPTGAAWVVWLVIVGPMLVFVTLTCVRRVAPGELVLVVRQGRVVRSRRNGLVARWPGGESFEAVPTGPRVLPLVVRSRTSDGVGVTALADLTIRVDDVAPGSAHVPAADVVRLAEDAVAAAVEHLEVCTLVDDLDALEPDWPERLSRLLPTGTRATALTVTEVEARLTGGAA
;
A
#
# COMPACT_ATOMS: atom_id res chain seq x y z
N MET A 1 -12.26 34.75 -73.50
CA MET A 1 -12.99 33.84 -72.60
C MET A 1 -11.96 32.89 -71.99
N PRO A 2 -11.49 33.15 -70.76
CA PRO A 2 -10.63 32.22 -70.04
C PRO A 2 -11.45 31.00 -69.56
N PRO A 3 -10.87 29.79 -69.50
CA PRO A 3 -11.56 28.62 -68.98
C PRO A 3 -11.75 28.75 -67.46
N PRO A 4 -12.80 28.13 -66.87
CA PRO A 4 -12.99 28.15 -65.44
C PRO A 4 -11.95 27.27 -64.76
N ASP A 5 -11.33 27.80 -63.71
CA ASP A 5 -10.33 27.10 -62.90
C ASP A 5 -10.97 25.88 -62.20
N GLU A 6 -10.77 24.72 -62.81
CA GLU A 6 -10.88 23.41 -62.18
C GLU A 6 -9.64 23.22 -61.31
N ASN A 7 -9.70 23.58 -60.02
CA ASN A 7 -8.79 23.20 -58.93
C ASN A 7 -9.11 24.10 -57.73
N THR A 8 -9.91 23.71 -56.74
CA THR A 8 -9.51 22.81 -55.66
C THR A 8 -10.73 22.66 -54.75
N ALA A 9 -11.63 21.74 -55.07
CA ALA A 9 -12.57 21.25 -54.06
C ALA A 9 -11.76 20.33 -53.14
N VAL A 10 -11.04 20.92 -52.18
CA VAL A 10 -10.51 20.17 -51.04
C VAL A 10 -11.74 19.64 -50.32
N ASP A 11 -12.09 18.39 -50.57
CA ASP A 11 -13.21 17.72 -49.91
C ASP A 11 -12.98 17.81 -48.38
N PRO A 12 -13.70 18.68 -47.66
CA PRO A 12 -13.43 18.96 -46.25
C PRO A 12 -13.67 17.71 -45.40
N THR A 13 -14.49 16.80 -45.90
CA THR A 13 -14.79 15.49 -45.32
C THR A 13 -13.58 14.58 -45.35
N GLY A 14 -12.81 14.60 -46.46
CA GLY A 14 -11.59 13.84 -46.66
C GLY A 14 -10.41 14.33 -45.81
N ALA A 15 -10.31 15.64 -45.54
CA ALA A 15 -9.28 16.17 -44.66
C ALA A 15 -9.63 15.99 -43.17
N ALA A 16 -10.91 16.08 -42.81
CA ALA A 16 -11.36 16.00 -41.42
C ALA A 16 -11.09 14.65 -40.76
N TRP A 17 -11.28 13.52 -41.46
CA TRP A 17 -11.00 12.20 -40.87
C TRP A 17 -9.51 11.95 -40.66
N VAL A 18 -8.64 12.51 -41.51
CA VAL A 18 -7.18 12.44 -41.35
C VAL A 18 -6.75 13.23 -40.12
N VAL A 19 -7.28 14.45 -39.95
CA VAL A 19 -7.03 15.27 -38.74
C VAL A 19 -7.52 14.53 -37.49
N TRP A 20 -8.70 13.93 -37.54
CA TRP A 20 -9.21 13.10 -36.43
C TRP A 20 -8.31 11.89 -36.14
N LEU A 21 -7.79 11.19 -37.15
CA LEU A 21 -6.83 10.10 -36.93
C LEU A 21 -5.51 10.57 -36.33
N VAL A 22 -4.99 11.72 -36.76
CA VAL A 22 -3.75 12.30 -36.25
C VAL A 22 -3.91 12.79 -34.80
N ILE A 23 -5.11 13.14 -34.37
CA ILE A 23 -5.38 13.56 -32.98
C ILE A 23 -5.80 12.35 -32.12
N VAL A 24 -6.87 11.66 -32.50
CA VAL A 24 -7.45 10.55 -31.73
C VAL A 24 -6.58 9.31 -31.78
N GLY A 25 -5.88 9.03 -32.89
CA GLY A 25 -5.00 7.87 -32.99
C GLY A 25 -3.90 7.90 -31.93
N PRO A 26 -3.03 8.93 -31.90
CA PRO A 26 -2.02 9.09 -30.87
C PRO A 26 -2.61 9.20 -29.46
N MET A 27 -3.74 9.86 -29.28
CA MET A 27 -4.42 9.93 -27.99
C MET A 27 -4.84 8.54 -27.51
N LEU A 28 -5.44 7.72 -28.38
CA LEU A 28 -5.88 6.36 -28.07
C LEU A 28 -4.68 5.44 -27.78
N VAL A 29 -3.60 5.57 -28.56
CA VAL A 29 -2.34 4.85 -28.31
C VAL A 29 -1.76 5.25 -26.97
N PHE A 30 -1.72 6.54 -26.66
CA PHE A 30 -1.24 7.06 -25.39
C PHE A 30 -2.08 6.58 -24.20
N VAL A 31 -3.42 6.60 -24.32
CA VAL A 31 -4.33 6.05 -23.30
C VAL A 31 -4.06 4.55 -23.13
N THR A 32 -3.91 3.80 -24.22
CA THR A 32 -3.66 2.35 -24.15
C THR A 32 -2.33 2.04 -23.46
N LEU A 33 -1.27 2.78 -23.78
CA LEU A 33 0.05 2.63 -23.15
C LEU A 33 0.03 3.00 -21.67
N THR A 34 -0.70 4.04 -21.28
CA THR A 34 -0.84 4.45 -19.86
C THR A 34 -1.79 3.54 -19.06
N CYS A 35 -2.56 2.70 -19.74
CA CYS A 35 -3.42 1.68 -19.12
C CYS A 35 -2.71 0.36 -18.89
N VAL A 36 -1.51 0.15 -19.44
CA VAL A 36 -0.76 -1.11 -19.30
C VAL A 36 0.57 -0.84 -18.60
N ARG A 37 0.87 -1.61 -17.55
CA ARG A 37 2.14 -1.54 -16.83
C ARG A 37 2.78 -2.93 -16.77
N ARG A 38 4.10 -2.98 -16.94
CA ARG A 38 4.90 -4.19 -16.68
C ARG A 38 5.24 -4.28 -15.20
N VAL A 39 5.07 -5.46 -14.63
CA VAL A 39 5.43 -5.76 -13.23
C VAL A 39 6.94 -6.00 -13.16
N ALA A 40 7.62 -5.26 -12.29
CA ALA A 40 9.06 -5.44 -12.05
C ALA A 40 9.32 -6.70 -11.19
N PRO A 41 10.50 -7.34 -11.30
CA PRO A 41 10.88 -8.42 -10.40
C PRO A 41 10.89 -7.94 -8.94
N GLY A 42 10.28 -8.72 -8.04
CA GLY A 42 10.21 -8.37 -6.62
C GLY A 42 9.09 -7.37 -6.27
N GLU A 43 8.24 -7.00 -7.22
CA GLU A 43 7.08 -6.13 -7.02
C GLU A 43 5.77 -6.90 -7.18
N LEU A 44 4.77 -6.55 -6.38
CA LEU A 44 3.38 -6.92 -6.56
C LEU A 44 2.62 -5.68 -7.01
N VAL A 45 2.11 -5.68 -8.23
CA VAL A 45 1.24 -4.60 -8.70
C VAL A 45 -0.20 -4.94 -8.37
N LEU A 46 -0.82 -4.05 -7.61
CA LEU A 46 -2.24 -4.06 -7.28
C LEU A 46 -2.96 -3.08 -8.21
N VAL A 47 -4.12 -3.50 -8.72
CA VAL A 47 -5.06 -2.62 -9.41
C VAL A 47 -6.14 -2.27 -8.40
N VAL A 48 -6.22 -0.99 -8.03
CA VAL A 48 -7.13 -0.51 -6.98
C VAL A 48 -8.24 0.31 -7.62
N ARG A 49 -9.48 0.04 -7.20
CA ARG A 49 -10.67 0.81 -7.58
C ARG A 49 -11.45 1.14 -6.31
N GLN A 50 -11.68 2.43 -6.06
CA GLN A 50 -12.45 2.89 -4.89
C GLN A 50 -11.95 2.28 -3.56
N GLY A 51 -10.63 2.21 -3.36
CA GLY A 51 -10.02 1.67 -2.14
C GLY A 51 -10.07 0.14 -2.01
N ARG A 52 -10.43 -0.59 -3.07
CA ARG A 52 -10.43 -2.06 -3.08
C ARG A 52 -9.53 -2.62 -4.17
N VAL A 53 -8.87 -3.73 -3.89
CA VAL A 53 -8.04 -4.45 -4.85
C VAL A 53 -8.95 -5.18 -5.82
N VAL A 54 -8.89 -4.85 -7.10
CA VAL A 54 -9.63 -5.55 -8.17
C VAL A 54 -8.79 -6.72 -8.69
N ARG A 55 -7.48 -6.51 -8.83
CA ARG A 55 -6.52 -7.49 -9.35
C ARG A 55 -5.16 -7.31 -8.69
N SER A 56 -4.42 -8.40 -8.62
CA SER A 56 -3.03 -8.42 -8.17
C SER A 56 -2.19 -9.27 -9.13
N ARG A 57 -0.97 -8.82 -9.44
CA ARG A 57 -0.02 -9.52 -10.33
C ARG A 57 1.40 -9.36 -9.82
N ARG A 58 2.13 -10.48 -9.71
CA ARG A 58 3.56 -10.52 -9.34
C ARG A 58 4.51 -10.53 -10.53
N ASN A 59 4.01 -10.82 -11.73
CA ASN A 59 4.81 -10.87 -12.95
C ASN A 59 3.97 -10.55 -14.19
N GLY A 60 4.65 -10.19 -15.28
CA GLY A 60 4.04 -9.96 -16.58
C GLY A 60 3.50 -8.54 -16.76
N LEU A 61 2.44 -8.41 -17.57
CA LEU A 61 1.74 -7.16 -17.85
C LEU A 61 0.43 -7.12 -17.07
N VAL A 62 0.11 -5.96 -16.52
CA VAL A 62 -1.16 -5.69 -15.88
C VAL A 62 -1.82 -4.49 -16.55
N ALA A 63 -3.12 -4.60 -16.81
CA ALA A 63 -3.90 -3.56 -17.42
C ALA A 63 -4.92 -3.00 -16.41
N ARG A 64 -5.16 -1.70 -16.50
CA ARG A 64 -6.19 -0.97 -15.74
C ARG A 64 -7.21 -0.34 -16.66
N TRP A 65 -8.41 -0.14 -16.16
CA TRP A 65 -9.42 0.69 -16.80
C TRP A 65 -9.12 2.18 -16.58
N PRO A 66 -9.10 3.00 -17.65
CA PRO A 66 -8.89 4.43 -17.51
C PRO A 66 -10.02 5.08 -16.70
N GLY A 67 -9.67 6.07 -15.87
CA GLY A 67 -10.63 6.93 -15.17
C GLY A 67 -11.24 6.36 -13.87
N GLY A 68 -10.97 5.11 -13.51
CA GLY A 68 -11.49 4.52 -12.27
C GLY A 68 -10.54 3.57 -11.53
N GLU A 69 -9.46 3.14 -12.17
CA GLU A 69 -8.47 2.24 -11.58
C GLU A 69 -7.11 2.92 -11.47
N SER A 70 -6.41 2.69 -10.36
CA SER A 70 -5.02 3.08 -10.14
C SER A 70 -4.12 1.84 -10.02
N PHE A 71 -2.86 2.01 -10.41
CA PHE A 71 -1.82 1.01 -10.12
C PHE A 71 -1.15 1.36 -8.81
N GLU A 72 -1.12 0.40 -7.89
CA GLU A 72 -0.37 0.50 -6.64
C GLU A 72 0.74 -0.54 -6.63
N ALA A 73 1.95 -0.07 -6.36
CA ALA A 73 3.18 -0.83 -6.40
C ALA A 73 3.58 -1.24 -4.99
N VAL A 74 3.59 -2.53 -4.69
CA VAL A 74 3.97 -3.02 -3.36
C VAL A 74 5.21 -3.91 -3.46
N PRO A 75 6.31 -3.58 -2.76
CA PRO A 75 7.46 -4.47 -2.69
C PRO A 75 7.08 -5.81 -2.04
N THR A 76 7.48 -6.92 -2.66
CA THR A 76 7.28 -8.28 -2.12
C THR A 76 8.44 -8.75 -1.24
N GLY A 77 9.54 -7.99 -1.23
CA GLY A 77 10.66 -8.23 -0.33
C GLY A 77 10.34 -7.86 1.12
N PRO A 78 11.17 -8.29 2.08
CA PRO A 78 11.06 -7.86 3.47
C PRO A 78 11.22 -6.34 3.55
N ARG A 79 10.40 -5.70 4.38
CA ARG A 79 10.44 -4.25 4.61
C ARG A 79 10.37 -3.97 6.10
N VAL A 80 11.32 -3.20 6.59
CA VAL A 80 11.35 -2.75 7.98
C VAL A 80 10.52 -1.47 8.10
N LEU A 81 9.62 -1.45 9.07
CA LEU A 81 8.76 -0.33 9.43
C LEU A 81 9.10 0.07 10.87
N PRO A 82 9.61 1.29 11.10
CA PRO A 82 9.81 1.78 12.46
C PRO A 82 8.43 2.07 13.08
N LEU A 83 8.21 1.55 14.29
CA LEU A 83 7.01 1.73 15.08
C LEU A 83 7.32 2.56 16.32
N VAL A 84 6.45 3.50 16.64
CA VAL A 84 6.47 4.26 17.90
C VAL A 84 5.17 4.00 18.64
N VAL A 85 5.22 3.07 19.58
CA VAL A 85 4.04 2.62 20.32
C VAL A 85 3.93 3.40 21.62
N ARG A 86 2.81 4.08 21.84
CA ARG A 86 2.49 4.74 23.11
C ARG A 86 1.22 4.11 23.67
N SER A 87 1.34 3.47 24.82
CA SER A 87 0.23 2.75 25.44
C SER A 87 0.27 2.87 26.96
N ARG A 88 -0.75 2.33 27.62
CA ARG A 88 -0.81 2.17 29.06
C ARG A 88 -1.05 0.69 29.35
N THR A 89 -0.19 0.10 30.16
CA THR A 89 -0.31 -1.30 30.62
C THR A 89 -1.51 -1.51 31.53
N SER A 90 -1.86 -2.76 31.80
CA SER A 90 -3.03 -3.13 32.60
C SER A 90 -2.95 -2.66 34.06
N ASP A 91 -1.74 -2.46 34.58
CA ASP A 91 -1.45 -1.88 35.91
C ASP A 91 -1.43 -0.33 35.92
N GLY A 92 -1.74 0.30 34.78
CA GLY A 92 -1.93 1.74 34.67
C GLY A 92 -0.66 2.53 34.37
N VAL A 93 0.48 1.89 34.12
CA VAL A 93 1.75 2.56 33.84
C VAL A 93 1.81 2.99 32.37
N GLY A 94 2.26 4.21 32.12
CA GLY A 94 2.47 4.70 30.76
C GLY A 94 3.75 4.13 30.16
N VAL A 95 3.66 3.53 28.97
CA VAL A 95 4.82 2.96 28.28
C VAL A 95 4.95 3.58 26.88
N THR A 96 6.19 3.91 26.52
CA THR A 96 6.58 4.24 25.15
C THR A 96 7.60 3.21 24.68
N ALA A 97 7.31 2.51 23.59
CA ALA A 97 8.21 1.52 23.00
C ALA A 97 8.56 1.92 21.56
N LEU A 98 9.85 1.81 21.23
CA LEU A 98 10.38 1.90 19.88
C LEU A 98 10.65 0.49 19.39
N ALA A 99 10.09 0.13 18.23
CA ALA A 99 10.25 -1.20 17.68
C ALA A 99 10.39 -1.16 16.17
N ASP A 100 11.08 -2.14 15.61
CA ASP A 100 11.21 -2.36 14.18
C ASP A 100 10.37 -3.57 13.78
N LEU A 101 9.31 -3.32 12.98
CA LEU A 101 8.47 -4.37 12.43
C LEU A 101 8.93 -4.71 11.02
N THR A 102 9.37 -5.95 10.82
CA THR A 102 9.63 -6.46 9.47
C THR A 102 8.37 -7.08 8.91
N ILE A 103 7.88 -6.55 7.79
CA ILE A 103 6.73 -7.10 7.05
C ILE A 103 7.15 -7.63 5.68
N ARG A 104 6.32 -8.52 5.15
CA ARG A 104 6.39 -9.00 3.77
C ARG A 104 4.98 -9.01 3.20
N VAL A 105 4.84 -8.59 1.95
CA VAL A 105 3.57 -8.72 1.22
C VAL A 105 3.64 -9.93 0.30
N ASP A 106 2.82 -10.92 0.61
CA ASP A 106 2.71 -12.14 -0.17
C ASP A 106 1.66 -11.92 -1.27
N ASP A 107 0.44 -12.43 -1.11
CA ASP A 107 -0.61 -12.31 -2.12
C ASP A 107 -1.81 -11.57 -1.54
N VAL A 108 -2.28 -10.56 -2.28
CA VAL A 108 -3.49 -9.82 -1.92
C VAL A 108 -4.64 -10.30 -2.80
N ALA A 109 -5.67 -10.82 -2.16
CA ALA A 109 -6.85 -11.35 -2.86
C ALA A 109 -7.66 -10.21 -3.52
N PRO A 110 -8.27 -10.46 -4.70
CA PRO A 110 -9.28 -9.57 -5.22
C PRO A 110 -10.43 -9.37 -4.23
N GLY A 111 -10.93 -8.13 -4.12
CA GLY A 111 -11.96 -7.70 -3.19
C GLY A 111 -11.44 -7.20 -1.85
N SER A 112 -10.18 -7.46 -1.50
CA SER A 112 -9.56 -6.97 -0.27
C SER A 112 -9.52 -5.43 -0.22
N ALA A 113 -9.68 -4.88 0.99
CA ALA A 113 -9.46 -3.46 1.22
C ALA A 113 -7.99 -3.12 0.95
N HIS A 114 -7.76 -2.07 0.16
CA HIS A 114 -6.42 -1.53 -0.03
C HIS A 114 -6.11 -0.57 1.12
N VAL A 115 -5.03 -0.83 1.83
CA VAL A 115 -4.51 0.04 2.89
C VAL A 115 -3.20 0.65 2.41
N PRO A 116 -3.11 1.98 2.28
CA PRO A 116 -1.88 2.66 1.93
C PRO A 116 -0.75 2.32 2.92
N ALA A 117 0.50 2.26 2.44
CA ALA A 117 1.63 1.88 3.27
C ALA A 117 1.79 2.76 4.53
N ALA A 118 1.43 4.04 4.45
CA ALA A 118 1.45 4.96 5.60
C ALA A 118 0.45 4.56 6.69
N ASP A 119 -0.73 4.06 6.30
CA ASP A 119 -1.76 3.61 7.25
C ASP A 119 -1.42 2.23 7.84
N VAL A 120 -0.59 1.43 7.18
CA VAL A 120 -0.10 0.13 7.72
C VAL A 120 0.72 0.33 8.98
N VAL A 121 1.57 1.37 9.02
CA VAL A 121 2.39 1.68 10.20
C VAL A 121 1.49 2.02 11.39
N ARG A 122 0.55 2.95 11.21
CA ARG A 122 -0.40 3.34 12.28
C ARG A 122 -1.21 2.13 12.77
N LEU A 123 -1.69 1.30 11.85
CA LEU A 123 -2.46 0.11 12.22
C LEU A 123 -1.61 -0.93 12.98
N ALA A 124 -0.33 -1.07 12.63
CA ALA A 124 0.60 -1.89 13.40
C ALA A 124 0.86 -1.31 14.79
N GLU A 125 1.07 0.00 14.90
CA GLU A 125 1.25 0.70 16.19
C GLU A 125 0.03 0.51 17.09
N ASP A 126 -1.18 0.72 16.56
CA ASP A 126 -2.45 0.53 17.29
C ASP A 126 -2.62 -0.93 17.74
N ALA A 127 -2.27 -1.90 16.88
CA ALA A 127 -2.33 -3.32 17.20
C ALA A 127 -1.35 -3.72 18.32
N VAL A 128 -0.12 -3.20 18.30
CA VAL A 128 0.85 -3.43 19.39
C VAL A 128 0.37 -2.72 20.65
N ALA A 129 -0.10 -1.47 20.55
CA ALA A 129 -0.59 -0.70 21.69
C ALA A 129 -1.72 -1.44 22.42
N ALA A 130 -2.71 -1.94 21.69
CA ALA A 130 -3.83 -2.70 22.23
C ALA A 130 -3.39 -4.00 22.92
N ALA A 131 -2.38 -4.67 22.40
CA ALA A 131 -1.83 -5.86 23.04
C ALA A 131 -1.03 -5.52 24.31
N VAL A 132 -0.31 -4.38 24.33
CA VAL A 132 0.37 -3.87 25.54
C VAL A 132 -0.61 -3.49 26.64
N GLU A 133 -1.81 -3.00 26.31
CA GLU A 133 -2.85 -2.67 27.31
C GLU A 133 -3.28 -3.86 28.17
N HIS A 134 -3.07 -5.09 27.67
CA HIS A 134 -3.42 -6.33 28.36
C HIS A 134 -2.25 -6.96 29.12
N LEU A 135 -1.09 -6.30 29.17
CA LEU A 135 0.12 -6.77 29.85
C LEU A 135 0.44 -5.88 31.05
N GLU A 136 1.00 -6.47 32.09
CA GLU A 136 1.61 -5.75 33.21
C GLU A 136 3.02 -5.27 32.82
N VAL A 137 3.51 -4.18 33.43
CA VAL A 137 4.86 -3.66 33.10
C VAL A 137 5.96 -4.66 33.40
N CYS A 138 5.86 -5.39 34.51
CA CYS A 138 6.88 -6.36 34.89
C CYS A 138 7.02 -7.44 33.82
N THR A 139 5.91 -7.98 33.29
CA THR A 139 5.97 -8.93 32.17
C THR A 139 6.55 -8.29 30.90
N LEU A 140 6.25 -7.02 30.64
CA LEU A 140 6.78 -6.33 29.47
C LEU A 140 8.29 -6.07 29.56
N VAL A 141 8.83 -5.83 30.75
CA VAL A 141 10.26 -5.54 30.96
C VAL A 141 11.07 -6.82 31.18
N ASP A 142 10.55 -7.76 31.97
CA ASP A 142 11.28 -8.96 32.38
C ASP A 142 11.15 -10.12 31.39
N ASP A 143 10.01 -10.23 30.68
CA ASP A 143 9.68 -11.34 29.78
C ASP A 143 9.54 -10.92 28.30
N LEU A 144 10.11 -9.78 27.91
CA LEU A 144 10.00 -9.26 26.54
C LEU A 144 10.49 -10.27 25.50
N ASP A 145 11.65 -10.86 25.74
CA ASP A 145 12.29 -11.86 24.87
C ASP A 145 11.41 -13.11 24.71
N ALA A 146 10.63 -13.45 25.73
CA ALA A 146 9.71 -14.60 25.68
C ALA A 146 8.45 -14.29 24.87
N LEU A 147 8.06 -13.01 24.75
CA LEU A 147 6.90 -12.57 23.99
C LEU A 147 7.23 -12.35 22.50
N GLU A 148 8.46 -11.94 22.16
CA GLU A 148 8.92 -11.67 20.78
C GLU A 148 8.52 -12.73 19.72
N PRO A 149 8.58 -14.05 19.98
CA PRO A 149 8.27 -15.07 18.97
C PRO A 149 6.79 -15.10 18.53
N ASP A 150 5.87 -14.72 19.43
CA ASP A 150 4.43 -14.79 19.20
C ASP A 150 3.88 -13.56 18.47
N TRP A 151 4.55 -12.42 18.60
CA TRP A 151 4.11 -11.14 18.07
C TRP A 151 3.91 -11.13 16.55
N PRO A 152 4.83 -11.67 15.71
CA PRO A 152 4.68 -11.65 14.27
C PRO A 152 3.39 -12.35 13.81
N GLU A 153 3.02 -13.47 14.45
CA GLU A 153 1.80 -14.19 14.08
C GLU A 153 0.54 -13.42 14.50
N ARG A 154 0.54 -12.83 15.72
CA ARG A 154 -0.57 -12.00 16.19
C ARG A 154 -0.76 -10.77 15.31
N LEU A 155 0.31 -10.04 15.01
CA LEU A 155 0.28 -8.87 14.14
C LEU A 155 -0.16 -9.20 12.72
N SER A 156 0.30 -10.34 12.17
CA SER A 156 -0.13 -10.78 10.83
C SER A 156 -1.64 -10.96 10.69
N ARG A 157 -2.36 -11.27 11.78
CA ARG A 157 -3.83 -11.42 11.77
C ARG A 157 -4.56 -10.08 11.80
N LEU A 158 -3.91 -9.04 12.33
CA LEU A 158 -4.48 -7.70 12.45
C LEU A 158 -4.12 -6.82 11.24
N LEU A 159 -2.99 -7.10 10.59
CA LEU A 159 -2.53 -6.39 9.41
C LEU A 159 -3.43 -6.62 8.18
N PRO A 160 -3.37 -5.72 7.18
CA PRO A 160 -4.17 -5.84 5.96
C PRO A 160 -3.92 -7.15 5.22
N THR A 161 -4.96 -7.70 4.59
CA THR A 161 -4.90 -8.98 3.88
C THR A 161 -3.72 -9.05 2.90
N GLY A 162 -2.93 -10.12 3.01
CA GLY A 162 -1.76 -10.35 2.18
C GLY A 162 -0.46 -9.73 2.74
N THR A 163 -0.55 -9.00 3.86
CA THR A 163 0.62 -8.53 4.63
C THR A 163 0.89 -9.51 5.77
N ARG A 164 2.14 -9.93 5.91
CA ARG A 164 2.61 -10.81 6.97
C ARG A 164 3.74 -10.12 7.72
N ALA A 165 3.63 -10.04 9.04
CA ALA A 165 4.75 -9.68 9.90
C ALA A 165 5.66 -10.91 10.04
N THR A 166 6.96 -10.71 9.81
CA THR A 166 7.97 -11.78 9.88
C THR A 166 8.85 -11.66 11.11
N ALA A 167 9.05 -10.45 11.61
CA ALA A 167 9.80 -10.19 12.83
C ALA A 167 9.32 -8.87 13.45
N LEU A 168 9.36 -8.80 14.77
CA LEU A 168 9.20 -7.57 15.54
C LEU A 168 10.39 -7.54 16.50
N THR A 169 11.17 -6.47 16.45
CA THR A 169 12.31 -6.27 17.35
C THR A 169 12.07 -5.02 18.15
N VAL A 170 12.04 -5.14 19.48
CA VAL A 170 11.87 -3.98 20.34
C VAL A 170 13.24 -3.39 20.63
N THR A 171 13.46 -2.15 20.22
CA THR A 171 14.75 -1.47 20.35
C THR A 171 14.88 -0.76 21.69
N GLU A 172 13.79 -0.16 22.17
CA GLU A 172 13.78 0.60 23.42
C GLU A 172 12.39 0.59 24.05
N VAL A 173 12.33 0.51 25.37
CA VAL A 173 11.10 0.62 26.17
C VAL A 173 11.33 1.61 27.31
N GLU A 174 10.56 2.70 27.31
CA GLU A 174 10.51 3.69 28.39
C GLU A 174 9.21 3.51 29.17
N ALA A 175 9.31 3.03 30.41
CA ALA A 175 8.18 2.99 31.34
C ALA A 175 8.18 4.24 32.21
N ARG A 176 7.14 5.07 32.06
CA ARG A 176 6.90 6.20 32.94
C ARG A 176 6.12 5.73 34.16
N LEU A 177 6.88 5.41 35.20
CA LEU A 177 6.36 5.34 36.55
C LEU A 177 5.95 6.77 36.94
N THR A 178 4.72 7.16 36.64
CA THR A 178 4.10 8.28 37.34
C THR A 178 4.00 7.86 38.80
N GLY A 179 5.02 8.21 39.58
CA GLY A 179 4.90 8.24 41.03
C GLY A 179 3.68 9.07 41.34
N GLY A 180 2.66 8.44 41.93
CA GLY A 180 1.44 9.11 42.35
C GLY A 180 1.81 10.30 43.22
N ALA A 181 1.70 11.50 42.64
CA ALA A 181 1.72 12.73 43.38
C ALA A 181 0.27 13.15 43.59
N ALA A 182 -0.19 12.91 44.83
CA ALA A 182 -1.40 13.39 45.49
C ALA A 182 -2.75 12.79 45.06
#